data_AF-A0A947IZY4-F1
#
_entry.id   AF-A0A947IZY4-F1
#
_cell.length_a   1.000
_cell.length_b   1.000
_cell.length_c   1.000
_cell.angle_alpha   90.00
_cell.angle_beta   90.00
_cell.angle_gamma   90.00
#
_symmetry.space_group_name_H-M   'P 1'
#
loop_
_entity.id
_entity.type
_entity.pdbx_description
1 polymer ?
#
loop_
_entity_poly.entity_id
_entity_poly.type
_entity_poly.pdbx_seq_one_letter_code
_entity_poly.pdbx_strand_id
1 'polypeptide(L)'
;MLSLRSLPLSLLCADEDLGEPGGRSLRKGRKKEEMAEKLLKKDYPLEEISEITGLFETELRKVQFFKGKKDEIYIAKRLLGMNVGVEKVAGVTGLPVGEVEKLNEFCK
;
A
#
# COMPACT_ATOMS: atom_id res chain seq x y z
N MET A 1 -49.84 -12.35 20.42
CA MET A 1 -48.64 -12.44 19.57
C MET A 1 -47.95 -11.09 19.59
N LEU A 2 -46.86 -10.96 20.36
CA LEU A 2 -46.12 -9.71 20.50
C LEU A 2 -44.66 -9.96 20.13
N SER A 3 -44.21 -9.39 19.02
CA SER A 3 -42.83 -8.93 18.88
C SER A 3 -42.72 -7.96 17.71
N LEU A 4 -43.04 -6.69 17.97
CA LEU A 4 -42.54 -5.56 17.19
C LEU A 4 -41.10 -5.30 17.65
N ARG A 5 -40.15 -5.80 16.87
CA ARG A 5 -38.74 -5.38 16.82
C ARG A 5 -38.42 -5.37 15.33
N SER A 6 -37.89 -4.32 14.71
CA SER A 6 -36.71 -3.60 15.14
C SER A 6 -36.61 -2.27 14.38
N LEU A 7 -35.91 -1.36 15.04
CA LEU A 7 -35.62 0.04 14.77
C LEU A 7 -34.92 0.34 13.42
N PRO A 8 -34.92 1.62 12.98
CA PRO A 8 -34.47 2.06 11.65
C PRO A 8 -32.94 2.01 11.46
N LEU A 9 -32.51 1.72 10.24
CA LEU A 9 -31.13 1.86 9.76
C LEU A 9 -30.79 3.34 9.55
N SER A 10 -30.64 4.06 10.66
CA SER A 10 -29.88 5.30 10.75
C SER A 10 -28.47 4.94 11.22
N LEU A 11 -27.57 4.62 10.31
CA LEU A 11 -26.12 4.54 10.55
C LEU A 11 -25.47 5.21 9.33
N LEU A 12 -25.25 6.52 9.33
CA LEU A 12 -24.17 7.19 10.05
C LEU A 12 -22.83 6.48 9.81
N CYS A 13 -22.25 6.67 8.62
CA CYS A 13 -20.80 6.63 8.49
C CYS A 13 -20.36 8.07 8.31
N ALA A 14 -20.15 8.72 9.46
CA ALA A 14 -19.47 10.00 9.55
C ALA A 14 -17.98 9.83 9.21
N ASP A 15 -17.43 10.92 8.67
CA ASP A 15 -16.02 11.29 8.58
C ASP A 15 -15.22 11.10 9.89
N GLU A 16 -13.89 11.30 9.76
CA GLU A 16 -12.82 11.40 10.79
C GLU A 16 -12.08 10.08 11.06
N ASP A 17 -10.88 9.90 10.50
CA ASP A 17 -9.56 10.42 10.92
C ASP A 17 -9.02 9.79 12.22
N LEU A 18 -7.69 9.65 12.26
CA LEU A 18 -6.84 9.18 13.36
C LEU A 18 -6.69 7.67 13.58
N GLY A 19 -5.45 7.24 13.34
CA GLY A 19 -5.00 5.88 13.55
C GLY A 19 -4.78 5.51 15.01
N GLU A 20 -4.53 4.21 15.21
CA GLU A 20 -4.16 3.66 16.51
C GLU A 20 -3.10 2.53 16.37
N PRO A 21 -2.39 2.19 17.47
CA PRO A 21 -0.96 1.92 17.44
C PRO A 21 -0.61 0.53 17.96
N GLY A 22 -0.15 -0.41 17.12
CA GLY A 22 0.38 -1.71 17.60
C GLY A 22 1.59 -2.23 16.82
N GLY A 23 2.65 -2.68 17.50
CA GLY A 23 3.77 -3.41 16.87
C GLY A 23 5.11 -2.66 16.74
N ARG A 24 5.92 -2.67 17.80
CA ARG A 24 7.31 -2.16 17.78
C ARG A 24 8.23 -3.26 17.23
N SER A 25 8.46 -3.27 15.91
CA SER A 25 9.67 -3.82 15.24
C SER A 25 9.57 -3.82 13.71
N LEU A 26 8.36 -3.69 13.14
CA LEU A 26 8.13 -3.57 11.69
C LEU A 26 7.76 -2.14 11.23
N ARG A 27 7.62 -1.19 12.17
CA ARG A 27 7.10 0.18 11.89
C ARG A 27 8.08 1.13 11.21
N LYS A 28 9.38 0.83 11.15
CA LYS A 28 10.37 1.79 10.63
C LYS A 28 10.32 1.92 9.10
N GLY A 29 10.06 0.84 8.37
CA GLY A 29 9.93 0.85 6.90
C GLY A 29 8.62 1.52 6.42
N ARG A 30 7.46 1.08 6.94
CA ARG A 30 6.15 1.62 6.52
C ARG A 30 6.00 3.12 6.74
N LYS A 31 6.62 3.67 7.79
CA LYS A 31 6.57 5.12 8.08
C LYS A 31 7.31 5.96 7.04
N LYS A 32 8.42 5.44 6.49
CA LYS A 32 9.20 6.14 5.46
C LYS A 32 8.46 6.14 4.13
N GLU A 33 7.93 4.98 3.71
CA GLU A 33 7.15 4.87 2.47
C GLU A 33 5.86 5.70 2.53
N GLU A 34 5.16 5.71 3.66
CA GLU A 34 3.95 6.54 3.84
C GLU A 34 4.28 8.04 3.83
N MET A 35 5.39 8.44 4.46
CA MET A 35 5.86 9.82 4.40
C MET A 35 6.25 10.21 2.97
N ALA A 36 6.96 9.34 2.24
CA ALA A 36 7.27 9.55 0.84
C ALA A 36 6.01 9.70 -0.03
N GLU A 37 4.98 8.87 0.17
CA GLU A 37 3.73 8.97 -0.58
C GLU A 37 3.00 10.31 -0.31
N LYS A 38 3.01 10.77 0.95
CA LYS A 38 2.47 12.09 1.33
C LYS A 38 3.25 13.24 0.69
N LEU A 39 4.58 13.16 0.65
CA LEU A 39 5.43 14.17 0.02
C LEU A 39 5.30 14.16 -1.50
N LEU A 40 5.24 12.99 -2.13
CA LEU A 40 4.95 12.81 -3.56
C LEU A 40 3.56 13.38 -3.93
N LYS A 41 2.57 13.26 -3.04
CA LYS A 41 1.24 13.86 -3.26
C LYS A 41 1.27 15.39 -3.21
N LYS A 42 2.26 15.98 -2.52
CA LYS A 42 2.48 17.42 -2.43
C LYS A 42 3.45 17.96 -3.50
N ASP A 43 3.83 17.13 -4.48
CA ASP A 43 4.70 17.50 -5.60
C ASP A 43 6.14 17.90 -5.18
N TYR A 44 6.63 17.33 -4.07
CA TYR A 44 8.02 17.53 -3.66
C TYR A 44 9.00 16.83 -4.62
N PRO A 45 10.18 17.42 -4.88
CA PRO A 45 11.20 16.77 -5.71
C PRO A 45 11.76 15.52 -5.02
N LEU A 46 12.07 14.48 -5.80
CA LEU A 46 12.55 13.18 -5.28
C LEU A 46 13.80 13.31 -4.40
N GLU A 47 14.69 14.25 -4.71
CA GLU A 47 15.91 14.53 -3.95
C GLU A 47 15.60 14.97 -2.52
N GLU A 48 14.66 15.91 -2.34
CA GLU A 48 14.25 16.39 -1.03
C GLU A 48 13.47 15.32 -0.25
N ILE A 49 12.66 14.51 -0.93
CA ILE A 49 11.97 13.37 -0.31
C ILE A 49 12.99 12.32 0.18
N SER A 50 14.03 12.07 -0.60
CA SER A 50 15.11 11.15 -0.25
C SER A 50 15.84 11.62 1.01
N GLU A 51 16.15 12.91 1.13
CA GLU A 51 16.74 13.48 2.34
C GLU A 51 15.84 13.37 3.57
N ILE A 52 14.54 13.66 3.42
CA ILE A 52 13.58 13.64 4.53
C ILE A 52 13.31 12.21 5.01
N THR A 53 13.11 11.28 4.07
CA THR A 53 12.67 9.91 4.38
C THR A 53 13.85 8.94 4.54
N GLY A 54 15.02 9.30 4.01
CA GLY A 54 16.18 8.42 3.87
C GLY A 54 15.84 7.19 3.03
N LEU A 55 15.06 7.37 1.96
CA LEU A 55 14.75 6.36 0.95
C LEU A 55 15.52 6.69 -0.34
N PHE A 56 16.03 5.66 -1.01
CA PHE A 56 16.70 5.86 -2.30
C PHE A 56 15.70 6.24 -3.41
N GLU A 57 16.19 6.90 -4.46
CA GLU A 57 15.36 7.29 -5.61
C GLU A 57 14.61 6.10 -6.22
N THR A 58 15.20 4.90 -6.22
CA THR A 58 14.56 3.66 -6.67
C THR A 58 13.36 3.27 -5.81
N GLU A 59 13.47 3.42 -4.48
CA GLU A 59 12.36 3.18 -3.55
C GLU A 59 11.27 4.24 -3.71
N LEU A 60 11.65 5.50 -3.92
CA LEU A 60 10.69 6.59 -4.16
C LEU A 60 9.93 6.41 -5.47
N ARG A 61 10.63 6.02 -6.55
CA ARG A 61 10.00 5.63 -7.82
C ARG A 61 9.07 4.45 -7.64
N LYS A 62 9.44 3.46 -6.82
CA LYS A 62 8.56 2.34 -6.48
C LYS A 62 7.29 2.85 -5.81
N VAL A 63 7.39 3.65 -4.74
CA VAL A 63 6.24 4.24 -4.03
C VAL A 63 5.34 5.05 -4.98
N GLN A 64 5.94 5.84 -5.89
CA GLN A 64 5.20 6.61 -6.89
C GLN A 64 4.46 5.72 -7.89
N PHE A 65 5.15 4.74 -8.46
CA PHE A 65 4.64 3.85 -9.49
C PHE A 65 3.47 2.99 -9.00
N PHE A 66 3.54 2.62 -7.72
CA PHE A 66 2.63 1.71 -7.07
C PHE A 66 1.59 2.38 -6.16
N LYS A 67 1.51 3.71 -6.23
CA LYS A 67 0.60 4.52 -5.42
C LYS A 67 -0.85 4.04 -5.60
N GLY A 68 -1.51 3.76 -4.48
CA GLY A 68 -2.90 3.30 -4.47
C GLY A 68 -3.12 1.81 -4.76
N LYS A 69 -2.06 1.03 -5.03
CA LYS A 69 -2.13 -0.43 -5.27
C LYS A 69 -1.45 -1.25 -4.16
N LYS A 70 -1.48 -0.75 -2.93
CA LYS A 70 -0.67 -1.29 -1.81
C LYS A 70 -1.01 -2.74 -1.50
N ASP A 71 -2.30 -3.09 -1.55
CA ASP A 71 -2.79 -4.43 -1.26
C ASP A 71 -2.40 -5.42 -2.37
N GLU A 72 -2.56 -5.04 -3.62
CA GLU A 72 -2.20 -5.83 -4.80
C GLU A 72 -0.70 -6.13 -4.82
N ILE A 73 0.13 -5.15 -4.45
CA ILE A 73 1.58 -5.33 -4.35
C ILE A 73 1.96 -6.21 -3.19
N TYR A 74 1.31 -6.05 -2.04
CA TYR A 74 1.57 -6.89 -0.88
C TYR A 74 1.27 -8.36 -1.22
N ILE A 75 0.14 -8.63 -1.88
CA ILE A 75 -0.23 -9.96 -2.36
C ILE A 75 0.78 -10.43 -3.41
N ALA A 76 1.12 -9.59 -4.39
CA ALA A 76 2.07 -9.95 -5.45
C ALA A 76 3.45 -10.32 -4.90
N LYS A 77 4.02 -9.52 -3.98
CA LYS A 77 5.29 -9.83 -3.32
C LYS A 77 5.23 -11.17 -2.59
N ARG A 78 4.12 -11.45 -1.90
CA ARG A 78 3.95 -12.70 -1.16
C ARG A 78 3.92 -13.90 -2.10
N LEU A 79 3.20 -13.80 -3.22
CA LEU A 79 3.12 -14.86 -4.23
C LEU A 79 4.46 -15.06 -4.95
N LEU A 80 5.15 -13.98 -5.32
CA LEU A 80 6.50 -14.04 -5.91
C LEU A 80 7.50 -14.71 -4.95
N GLY A 81 7.44 -14.39 -3.65
CA GLY A 81 8.26 -15.04 -2.62
C GLY A 81 7.96 -16.54 -2.45
N MET A 82 6.79 -16.99 -2.90
CA MET A 82 6.43 -18.42 -2.97
C MET A 82 6.83 -19.06 -4.31
N ASN A 83 7.61 -18.38 -5.15
CA ASN A 83 7.98 -18.80 -6.51
C ASN A 83 6.77 -19.00 -7.45
N VAL A 84 5.67 -18.27 -7.23
CA VAL A 84 4.54 -18.26 -8.17
C VAL A 84 4.95 -17.47 -9.42
N GLY A 85 4.71 -18.03 -10.60
CA GLY A 85 5.02 -17.40 -11.87
C GLY A 85 4.28 -16.07 -12.06
N VAL A 86 4.97 -15.09 -12.67
CA VAL A 86 4.50 -13.71 -12.86
C VAL A 86 3.10 -13.63 -13.48
N GLU A 87 2.81 -14.43 -14.51
CA GLU A 87 1.49 -14.45 -15.16
C GLU A 87 0.36 -14.84 -14.20
N LYS A 88 0.60 -15.83 -13.33
CA LYS A 88 -0.38 -16.23 -12.31
C LYS A 88 -0.57 -15.16 -11.25
N VAL A 89 0.53 -14.50 -10.85
CA VAL A 89 0.46 -13.40 -9.89
C VAL A 89 -0.37 -12.25 -10.46
N ALA A 90 -0.11 -11.84 -11.70
CA ALA A 90 -0.87 -10.81 -12.41
C ALA A 90 -2.37 -11.14 -12.46
N GLY A 91 -2.73 -12.39 -12.76
CA GLY A 91 -4.12 -12.83 -12.77
C GLY A 91 -4.82 -12.77 -11.40
N VAL A 92 -4.09 -12.99 -10.30
CA VAL A 92 -4.66 -12.95 -8.94
C VAL A 92 -4.77 -11.52 -8.41
N THR A 93 -3.77 -10.68 -8.67
CA THR A 93 -3.71 -9.33 -8.11
C THR A 93 -4.38 -8.28 -9.00
N GLY A 94 -4.72 -8.63 -10.25
CA GLY A 94 -5.22 -7.68 -11.24
C GLY A 94 -4.17 -6.67 -11.72
N LEU A 95 -2.90 -6.83 -11.31
CA LEU A 95 -1.79 -6.04 -11.81
C LEU A 95 -1.43 -6.51 -13.22
N PRO A 96 -1.12 -5.59 -14.15
CA PRO A 96 -0.58 -5.99 -15.45
C PRO A 96 0.77 -6.68 -15.26
N VAL A 97 1.06 -7.67 -16.12
CA VAL A 97 2.25 -8.52 -16.05
C VAL A 97 3.53 -7.68 -15.91
N GLY A 98 3.67 -6.61 -16.69
CA GLY A 98 4.85 -5.74 -16.62
C GLY A 98 5.03 -4.98 -15.29
N GLU A 99 3.95 -4.70 -14.55
CA GLU A 99 4.07 -4.15 -13.18
C GLU A 99 4.54 -5.22 -12.19
N VAL A 100 4.11 -6.47 -12.37
CA VAL A 100 4.55 -7.60 -11.55
C VAL A 100 6.01 -7.97 -11.85
N GLU A 101 6.44 -7.89 -13.11
CA GLU A 101 7.86 -8.06 -13.49
C GLU A 101 8.74 -6.99 -12.83
N LYS A 102 8.37 -5.72 -12.95
CA LYS A 102 9.08 -4.63 -12.27
C LYS A 102 9.11 -4.83 -10.75
N LEU A 103 7.99 -5.26 -10.16
CA LEU A 103 7.94 -5.56 -8.73
C LEU A 103 8.90 -6.68 -8.35
N ASN A 104 9.01 -7.73 -9.17
CA ASN A 104 9.94 -8.83 -9.00
C ASN A 104 11.40 -8.35 -9.11
N GLU A 105 11.70 -7.46 -10.05
CA GLU A 105 13.02 -6.81 -10.15
C GLU A 105 13.33 -5.95 -8.91
N PHE A 106 12.36 -5.17 -8.41
CA PHE A 106 12.52 -4.37 -7.20
C PHE A 106 12.55 -5.17 -5.88
N CYS A 107 12.37 -6.50 -5.94
CA CYS A 107 12.34 -7.39 -4.77
C CYS A 107 13.38 -8.51 -4.82
N LYS A 108 14.17 -8.60 -5.91
CA LYS A 108 15.39 -9.40 -5.99
C LYS A 108 16.55 -8.69 -5.30
#